data_AF-A0A2P6P9F4-F1
#
_entry.id   AF-A0A2P6P9F4-F1
#
_cell.length_a   1.000
_cell.length_b   1.000
_cell.length_c   1.000
_cell.angle_alpha   90.00
_cell.angle_beta   90.00
_cell.angle_gamma   90.00
#
_symmetry.space_group_name_H-M   'P 1'
#
loop_
_entity.id
_entity.type
_entity.pdbx_description
1 polymer ?
#
loop_
_entity_poly.entity_id
_entity_poly.type
_entity_poly.pdbx_seq_one_letter_code
_entity_poly.pdbx_strand_id
1 'polypeptide(L)' 'MEMKDGEQPDNANCSPEGLVRQVKMATKSAGIELAGENALERYDSGAYGQVLATSRSDSSNALSAFTYLRLN' A
#
# COMPACT_ATOMS: atom_id res chain seq x y z
N MET A 1 -1.59 -0.41 2.11
CA MET A 1 -0.32 0.33 1.84
C MET A 1 0.67 0.20 2.99
N GLU A 2 0.18 -0.04 4.21
CA GLU A 2 0.92 -0.20 5.46
C GLU A 2 1.31 -1.66 5.77
N MET A 3 0.48 -2.62 5.32
CA MET A 3 0.69 -4.05 5.59
C MET A 3 1.93 -4.59 4.90
N LYS A 4 2.62 -5.50 5.58
CA LYS A 4 3.72 -6.31 5.03
C LYS A 4 3.37 -7.78 5.02
N ASP A 5 3.94 -8.53 4.08
CA ASP A 5 3.75 -9.97 3.98
C ASP A 5 4.26 -10.66 5.24
N GLY A 6 5.41 -10.22 5.78
CA GLY A 6 6.01 -10.75 7.02
C GLY A 6 5.26 -10.43 8.31
N GLU A 7 4.18 -9.64 8.26
CA GLU A 7 3.28 -9.40 9.39
C GLU A 7 2.03 -10.30 9.35
N GLN A 8 1.85 -11.11 8.28
CA GLN A 8 0.68 -11.97 8.11
C GLN A 8 0.96 -13.39 8.60
N PRO A 9 -0.06 -14.12 9.11
CA PRO A 9 0.08 -15.53 9.45
C PRO A 9 0.39 -16.39 8.22
N ASP A 10 1.34 -17.32 8.33
CA ASP A 10 1.75 -18.20 7.22
C ASP A 10 0.58 -19.01 6.63
N ASN A 11 -0.35 -19.44 7.47
CA ASN A 11 -1.51 -20.24 7.05
C ASN A 11 -2.59 -19.42 6.30
N ALA A 12 -2.49 -18.09 6.30
CA ALA A 12 -3.46 -17.23 5.63
C ALA A 12 -3.18 -17.07 4.13
N ASN A 13 -2.01 -17.50 3.64
CA ASN A 13 -1.59 -17.36 2.24
C ASN A 13 -1.79 -15.93 1.69
N CYS A 14 -1.53 -14.93 2.53
CA CYS A 14 -1.72 -13.52 2.20
C CYS A 14 -0.43 -12.93 1.63
N SER A 15 -0.56 -12.08 0.60
CA SER A 15 0.53 -11.23 0.09
C SER A 15 0.00 -9.82 -0.14
N PRO A 16 -0.21 -9.01 0.91
CA PRO A 16 -0.60 -7.61 0.76
C PRO A 16 0.36 -6.81 -0.13
N GLU A 17 1.67 -7.06 -0.06
CA GLU A 17 2.66 -6.35 -0.89
C GLU A 17 2.55 -6.74 -2.36
N GLY A 18 2.38 -8.04 -2.62
CA GLY A 18 2.13 -8.58 -3.96
C GLY A 18 0.84 -8.04 -4.58
N LEU A 19 -0.24 -8.01 -3.81
CA LEU A 19 -1.53 -7.48 -4.24
C LEU A 19 -1.43 -5.99 -4.60
N VAL A 20 -0.80 -5.19 -3.74
CA VAL A 20 -0.64 -3.75 -4.03
C VAL A 20 0.20 -3.54 -5.29
N ARG A 21 1.28 -4.30 -5.47
CA ARG A 21 2.08 -4.23 -6.70
C ARG A 21 1.23 -4.55 -7.94
N GLN A 22 0.38 -5.58 -7.88
CA GLN A 22 -0.49 -5.95 -8.99
C GLN A 22 -1.47 -4.83 -9.35
N VAL A 23 -2.13 -4.23 -8.36
CA VAL A 23 -3.09 -3.13 -8.58
C VAL A 23 -2.38 -1.89 -9.14
N LYS A 24 -1.20 -1.56 -8.63
CA LYS A 24 -0.34 -0.50 -9.19
C LYS A 24 -0.02 -0.75 -10.66
N MET A 25 0.35 -1.96 -11.03
CA MET A 25 0.67 -2.27 -12.44
C MET A 25 -0.56 -2.19 -13.35
N ALA A 26 -1.72 -2.65 -12.87
CA ALA A 26 -2.97 -2.58 -13.62
C ALA A 26 -3.40 -1.13 -13.89
N THR A 27 -3.39 -0.28 -12.86
CA THR A 27 -3.75 1.15 -12.98
C THR A 27 -2.79 1.91 -13.89
N LYS A 28 -1.48 1.66 -13.77
CA LYS A 28 -0.47 2.19 -14.70
C LYS A 28 -0.75 1.79 -16.14
N SER A 29 -1.08 0.52 -16.39
CA SER A 29 -1.36 0.01 -17.73
C SER A 29 -2.63 0.61 -18.32
N ALA A 30 -3.62 0.91 -17.47
CA ALA A 30 -4.85 1.58 -17.85
C ALA A 30 -4.71 3.12 -17.96
N GLY A 31 -3.56 3.70 -17.55
CA GLY A 31 -3.35 5.14 -17.56
C GLY A 31 -4.22 5.90 -16.56
N ILE A 32 -4.65 5.25 -15.48
CA ILE A 32 -5.50 5.85 -14.44
C ILE A 32 -4.71 6.08 -13.16
N GLU A 33 -5.11 7.11 -12.41
CA GLU A 33 -4.52 7.40 -11.10
C GLU A 33 -4.94 6.35 -10.06
N LEU A 34 -4.06 6.15 -9.08
CA LEU A 34 -4.30 5.30 -7.92
C LEU A 34 -4.11 6.12 -6.64
N ALA A 35 -5.16 6.20 -5.83
CA ALA A 35 -5.08 6.63 -4.44
C ALA A 35 -5.14 5.41 -3.50
N GLY A 36 -4.72 5.57 -2.24
CA GLY A 36 -4.74 4.48 -1.27
C GLY A 36 -5.06 4.91 0.16
N GLU A 37 -5.24 3.93 1.02
CA GLU A 37 -5.41 4.09 2.47
C GLU A 37 -4.72 2.94 3.24
N ASN A 38 -4.57 3.07 4.56
CA ASN A 38 -4.24 1.96 5.44
C ASN A 38 -5.51 1.16 5.76
N ALA A 39 -5.39 -0.17 5.83
CA ALA A 39 -6.53 -1.05 6.12
C ALA A 39 -6.77 -1.20 7.63
N LEU A 40 -5.70 -1.17 8.43
CA LEU A 40 -5.76 -1.24 9.89
C LEU A 40 -5.22 0.05 10.53
N GLU A 41 -5.76 0.39 11.70
CA GLU A 41 -5.25 1.49 12.52
C GLU A 41 -3.84 1.15 13.05
N ARG A 42 -2.83 1.94 12.66
CA ARG A 42 -1.41 1.65 12.92
C ARG A 42 -0.63 2.95 13.11
N TYR A 43 0.05 3.11 14.25
CA TYR A 43 0.82 4.31 14.59
C TYR A 43 2.33 4.08 14.71
N ASP A 44 2.80 2.90 14.30
CA ASP A 44 4.22 2.55 14.35
C ASP A 44 4.98 3.00 13.10
N SER A 45 6.29 3.22 13.26
CA SER A 45 7.18 3.64 12.18
C SER A 45 7.26 2.63 11.03
N GLY A 46 7.01 1.34 11.31
CA GLY A 46 7.00 0.28 10.30
C GLY A 46 5.87 0.47 9.30
N ALA A 47 4.64 0.66 9.79
CA ALA A 47 3.47 0.95 8.98
C ALA A 47 3.63 2.25 8.18
N TYR A 48 4.06 3.35 8.83
CA TYR A 48 4.32 4.61 8.13
C TYR A 48 5.39 4.48 7.05
N GLY A 49 6.47 3.74 7.32
CA GLY A 49 7.53 3.46 6.36
C GLY A 49 7.02 2.69 5.13
N GLN A 50 6.15 1.71 5.34
CA GLN A 50 5.55 0.94 4.24
C GLN A 50 4.60 1.80 3.39
N VAL A 51 3.79 2.66 4.02
CA VAL A 51 2.95 3.63 3.29
C VAL A 51 3.82 4.52 2.41
N LEU A 52 4.93 5.06 2.94
CA LEU A 52 5.86 5.90 2.18
C LEU A 52 6.51 5.14 1.02
N ALA A 53 7.00 3.92 1.27
CA ALA A 53 7.62 3.08 0.26
C ALA A 53 6.65 2.78 -0.89
N THR A 54 5.38 2.58 -0.58
CA THR A 54 4.40 2.26 -1.60
C THR A 54 3.80 3.49 -2.29
N SER A 55 3.79 4.64 -1.61
CA SER A 55 3.37 5.93 -2.16
C SER A 55 4.36 6.46 -3.18
N ARG A 56 5.66 6.26 -2.93
CA ARG A 56 6.74 6.65 -3.83
C ARG A 56 6.92 5.62 -4.95
N SER A 57 7.29 6.07 -6.13
CA SER A 57 7.76 5.18 -7.20
C SER A 57 8.85 5.88 -8.00
N ASP A 58 9.93 5.16 -8.31
CA ASP A 58 10.99 5.62 -9.22
C ASP A 58 10.52 5.63 -10.69
N SER A 59 9.33 5.09 -10.97
CA SER A 59 8.64 5.20 -12.25
C SER A 59 7.31 5.96 -12.06
N SER A 60 6.65 6.38 -13.14
CA SER A 60 5.42 7.20 -13.17
C SER A 60 4.15 6.59 -12.53
N ASN A 61 4.29 5.82 -11.44
CA ASN A 61 3.24 5.04 -10.79
C ASN A 61 3.25 5.26 -9.27
N ALA A 62 3.52 6.50 -8.86
CA ALA A 62 3.33 6.97 -7.50
C ALA A 62 1.82 7.10 -7.22
N LEU A 63 1.44 7.05 -5.95
CA LEU A 63 0.04 7.33 -5.59
C LEU A 63 -0.29 8.80 -5.81
N SER A 64 -1.51 9.08 -6.28
CA SER A 64 -2.02 10.45 -6.39
C SER A 64 -2.43 11.02 -5.04
N ALA A 65 -2.89 10.18 -4.12
CA ALA A 65 -3.27 10.56 -2.77
C ALA A 65 -3.15 9.37 -1.79
N PHE A 66 -3.07 9.71 -0.51
CA PHE A 66 -3.20 8.75 0.59
C PHE A 66 -4.15 9.30 1.66
N THR A 67 -5.14 8.50 2.04
CA THR A 67 -6.08 8.81 3.13
C THR A 67 -5.73 7.96 4.34
N TYR A 68 -5.44 8.60 5.47
CA TYR A 68 -5.13 7.90 6.71
C TYR A 68 -6.41 7.56 7.50
N LEU A 69 -6.58 6.30 7.84
CA LEU A 69 -7.67 5.77 8.68
C LEU A 69 -7.20 5.72 10.15
N ARG A 70 -7.75 6.49 11.09
CA ARG A 70 -8.72 7.62 11.00
C ARG A 70 -8.34 8.70 12.03
N LEU A 71 -8.89 9.91 11.92
CA LEU A 71 -8.83 10.87 13.03
C LEU A 71 -9.65 10.32 14.20
N ASN A 72 -9.04 10.34 15.38
CA ASN A 72 -9.66 9.98 16.65
C ASN A 72 -9.81 11.22 17.54
#